data_AF-A0A8S8XXH2-F1
#
_entry.id   AF-A0A8S8XXH2-F1
#
_cell.length_a   1.000
_cell.length_b   1.000
_cell.length_c   1.000
_cell.angle_alpha   90.00
_cell.angle_beta   90.00
_cell.angle_gamma   90.00
#
_symmetry.space_group_name_H-M   'P 1'
#
loop_
_entity.id
_entity.type
_entity.pdbx_description
1 polymer ?
#
loop_
_entity_poly.entity_id
_entity_poly.type
_entity_poly.pdbx_seq_one_letter_code
_entity_poly.pdbx_strand_id
1 'polypeptide(L)'
;MSASEVTWLQWFFSITVWKERFLGLQKRFLDLPDNLRIATLTSWRDKERGLAVFAGVFLASLVITLVLIYGVGLSQAFLEESIEETVFDSKIEFKSAPEQGASGWTNDTAVLQQMCDEVVLRKEFNDCTLVLGKSGIHSEISWGNDAAFYASPLFMESIESSDQDRKWDTEELWDYEYTTGPPVVNIRAISFLGPEAFDGVLAERLSENIIYEMGEWKSHEEVDNERGIFVPLDIASAAGAEVGDNLDSLTFTYTHERGLPGTMEDEDCPGKIIEGEEYRLMYCQVEMKLENVTILGNL
;
A
#
# COMPACT_ATOMS: atom_id res chain seq x y z
N MET A 1 -44.18 -26.45 -48.10
CA MET A 1 -42.78 -26.07 -47.81
C MET A 1 -42.82 -24.63 -47.32
N SER A 2 -42.37 -24.22 -46.15
CA SER A 2 -41.55 -24.85 -45.12
C SER A 2 -42.04 -24.36 -43.76
N ALA A 3 -42.38 -25.28 -42.86
CA ALA A 3 -42.53 -25.02 -41.44
C ALA A 3 -41.16 -25.28 -40.81
N SER A 4 -40.38 -24.24 -40.53
CA SER A 4 -39.07 -24.43 -39.89
C SER A 4 -38.53 -23.15 -39.25
N GLU A 5 -39.32 -22.44 -38.45
CA GLU A 5 -38.78 -21.47 -37.48
C GLU A 5 -39.56 -21.59 -36.17
N VAL A 6 -39.37 -22.72 -35.49
CA VAL A 6 -39.81 -22.94 -34.12
C VAL A 6 -38.57 -23.19 -33.26
N THR A 7 -38.00 -22.07 -32.80
CA THR A 7 -37.61 -21.82 -31.39
C THR A 7 -36.69 -22.84 -30.70
N TRP A 8 -35.38 -22.64 -30.87
CA TRP A 8 -34.32 -23.12 -29.94
C TRP A 8 -34.58 -22.71 -28.48
N LEU A 9 -35.29 -21.60 -28.28
CA LEU A 9 -35.74 -21.12 -26.96
C LEU A 9 -36.88 -21.96 -26.35
N GLN A 10 -37.69 -22.67 -27.14
CA GLN A 10 -38.70 -23.60 -26.61
C GLN A 10 -38.09 -24.91 -26.10
N TRP A 11 -36.88 -25.27 -26.53
CA TRP A 11 -36.18 -26.47 -26.05
C TRP A 11 -35.54 -26.24 -24.68
N PHE A 12 -34.92 -25.07 -24.45
CA PHE A 12 -34.35 -24.67 -23.15
C PHE A 12 -35.39 -24.44 -22.05
N PHE A 13 -36.57 -23.89 -22.42
CA PHE A 13 -37.69 -23.66 -21.50
C PHE A 13 -38.79 -24.74 -21.58
N SER A 14 -38.46 -25.93 -22.09
CA SER A 14 -39.42 -27.03 -22.07
C SER A 14 -39.60 -27.53 -20.64
N ILE A 15 -40.73 -27.14 -20.03
CA ILE A 15 -41.19 -27.56 -18.70
C ILE A 15 -41.12 -29.09 -18.54
N THR A 16 -41.27 -29.86 -19.63
CA THR A 16 -41.20 -31.33 -19.60
C THR A 16 -39.78 -31.84 -19.33
N VAL A 17 -38.74 -31.22 -19.91
CA VAL A 17 -37.32 -31.60 -19.70
C VAL A 17 -36.88 -31.25 -18.27
N TRP A 18 -37.29 -30.08 -17.77
CA TRP A 18 -37.04 -29.68 -16.39
C TRP A 18 -37.76 -30.59 -15.39
N LYS A 19 -39.00 -30.98 -15.68
CA LYS A 19 -39.78 -31.92 -14.86
C LYS A 19 -39.16 -33.31 -14.83
N GLU A 20 -38.65 -33.83 -15.94
CA GLU A 20 -37.93 -35.12 -15.98
C GLU A 20 -36.60 -35.07 -15.22
N ARG A 21 -35.82 -33.98 -15.35
CA ARG A 21 -34.59 -33.78 -14.56
C ARG A 21 -34.89 -33.66 -13.06
N PHE A 22 -35.92 -32.93 -12.69
CA PHE A 22 -36.33 -32.75 -11.29
C PHE A 22 -36.87 -34.05 -10.69
N LEU A 23 -37.65 -34.83 -11.45
CA LEU A 23 -38.09 -36.18 -11.06
C LEU A 23 -36.90 -37.15 -10.92
N GLY A 24 -35.91 -37.06 -11.82
CA GLY A 24 -34.67 -37.81 -11.69
C GLY A 24 -33.87 -37.43 -10.44
N LEU A 25 -33.86 -36.13 -10.09
CA LEU A 25 -33.21 -35.62 -8.88
C LEU A 25 -33.95 -36.07 -7.61
N GLN A 26 -35.28 -36.01 -7.61
CA GLN A 26 -36.11 -36.50 -6.51
C GLN A 26 -35.91 -38.00 -6.27
N LYS A 27 -35.85 -38.81 -7.34
CA LYS A 27 -35.53 -40.24 -7.22
C LYS A 27 -34.13 -40.46 -6.65
N ARG A 28 -33.12 -39.72 -7.15
CA ARG A 28 -31.75 -39.79 -6.60
C ARG A 28 -31.67 -39.37 -5.13
N PHE A 29 -32.48 -38.42 -4.68
CA PHE A 29 -32.58 -38.01 -3.26
C PHE A 29 -33.29 -39.07 -2.40
N LEU A 30 -34.32 -39.71 -2.92
CA LEU A 30 -35.04 -40.80 -2.24
C LEU A 30 -34.18 -42.07 -2.13
N ASP A 31 -33.34 -42.34 -3.14
CA ASP A 31 -32.42 -43.48 -3.18
C ASP A 31 -31.11 -43.21 -2.41
N LEU A 32 -30.86 -41.95 -2.04
CA LEU A 32 -29.67 -41.50 -1.32
C LEU A 32 -29.44 -42.22 0.03
N PRO A 33 -30.44 -42.37 0.92
CA PRO A 33 -30.26 -43.10 2.18
C PRO A 33 -29.88 -44.57 1.99
N ASP A 34 -30.47 -45.26 1.01
CA ASP A 34 -30.16 -46.66 0.72
C ASP A 34 -28.77 -46.81 0.11
N ASN A 35 -28.39 -45.91 -0.81
CA ASN A 35 -27.05 -45.88 -1.39
C ASN A 35 -25.97 -45.54 -0.35
N LEU A 36 -26.24 -44.60 0.56
CA LEU A 36 -25.36 -44.30 1.69
C LEU A 36 -25.22 -45.51 2.62
N ARG A 37 -26.33 -46.20 2.92
CA ARG A 37 -26.30 -47.40 3.77
C ARG A 37 -25.45 -48.51 3.16
N ILE A 38 -25.63 -48.79 1.86
CA ILE A 38 -24.83 -49.79 1.15
C ILE A 38 -23.36 -49.37 1.12
N ALA A 39 -23.06 -48.11 0.80
CA ALA A 39 -21.70 -47.57 0.83
C ALA A 39 -21.05 -47.74 2.21
N THR A 40 -21.78 -47.43 3.29
CA THR A 40 -21.31 -47.58 4.68
C THR A 40 -21.03 -49.04 5.05
N LEU A 41 -21.90 -49.96 4.64
CA LEU A 41 -21.69 -51.40 4.86
C LEU A 41 -20.50 -51.92 4.06
N THR A 42 -20.30 -51.44 2.83
CA THR A 42 -19.16 -51.83 1.99
C THR A 42 -17.84 -51.25 2.48
N SER A 43 -17.84 -50.03 3.03
CA SER A 43 -16.63 -49.41 3.60
C SER A 43 -16.18 -50.08 4.90
N TRP A 44 -17.11 -50.68 5.65
CA TRP A 44 -16.79 -51.43 6.87
C TRP A 44 -16.10 -52.77 6.57
N ARG A 45 -16.39 -53.38 5.41
CA ARG A 45 -15.84 -54.69 5.02
C ARG A 45 -14.33 -54.67 4.72
N ASP A 46 -13.82 -53.60 4.09
CA ASP A 46 -12.40 -53.40 3.81
C ASP A 46 -11.81 -52.31 4.72
N LYS A 47 -11.86 -52.56 6.04
CA LYS A 47 -11.48 -51.61 7.10
C LYS A 47 -10.11 -50.96 6.89
N GLU A 48 -9.12 -51.71 6.40
CA GLU A 48 -7.75 -51.20 6.18
C GLU A 48 -7.69 -50.14 5.07
N ARG A 49 -8.43 -50.35 3.96
CA ARG A 49 -8.45 -49.41 2.83
C ARG A 49 -9.32 -48.19 3.13
N GLY A 50 -10.45 -48.38 3.83
CA GLY A 50 -11.31 -47.27 4.25
C GLY A 50 -10.62 -46.33 5.23
N LEU A 51 -9.87 -46.87 6.21
CA LEU A 51 -9.15 -46.08 7.20
C LEU A 51 -8.02 -45.26 6.57
N ALA A 52 -7.28 -45.83 5.61
CA ALA A 52 -6.23 -45.11 4.89
C ALA A 52 -6.76 -43.90 4.10
N VAL A 53 -7.90 -44.05 3.42
CA VAL A 53 -8.55 -42.94 2.69
C VAL A 53 -9.05 -41.86 3.66
N PHE A 54 -9.69 -42.25 4.76
CA PHE A 54 -10.14 -41.32 5.80
C PHE A 54 -8.96 -40.56 6.42
N ALA A 55 -7.87 -41.25 6.75
CA ALA A 55 -6.67 -40.63 7.30
C ALA A 55 -6.02 -39.65 6.31
N GLY A 56 -5.97 -40.00 5.02
CA GLY A 56 -5.44 -39.13 3.97
C GLY A 56 -6.27 -37.84 3.79
N VAL A 57 -7.59 -37.95 3.73
CA VAL A 57 -8.48 -36.78 3.61
C VAL A 57 -8.46 -35.95 4.91
N PHE A 58 -8.43 -36.60 6.07
CA PHE A 58 -8.33 -35.92 7.35
C PHE A 58 -7.03 -35.12 7.46
N LEU A 59 -5.88 -35.74 7.17
CA LEU A 59 -4.59 -35.05 7.15
C LEU A 59 -4.58 -33.91 6.13
N ALA A 60 -5.09 -34.11 4.92
CA ALA A 60 -5.15 -33.07 3.91
C ALA A 60 -6.00 -31.88 4.35
N SER A 61 -7.19 -32.13 4.92
CA SER A 61 -8.06 -31.08 5.44
C SER A 61 -7.43 -30.32 6.60
N LEU A 62 -6.74 -31.03 7.50
CA LEU A 62 -6.03 -30.44 8.63
C LEU A 62 -4.86 -29.57 8.15
N VAL A 63 -4.07 -30.03 7.18
CA VAL A 63 -2.94 -29.27 6.61
C VAL A 63 -3.44 -28.02 5.89
N ILE A 64 -4.47 -28.13 5.05
CA ILE A 64 -5.05 -26.97 4.35
C ILE A 64 -5.55 -25.94 5.37
N THR A 65 -6.26 -26.40 6.41
CA THR A 65 -6.79 -25.51 7.46
C THR A 65 -5.66 -24.83 8.23
N LEU A 66 -4.59 -25.57 8.58
CA LEU A 66 -3.42 -25.00 9.25
C LEU A 66 -2.72 -23.95 8.39
N VAL A 67 -2.53 -24.22 7.09
CA VAL A 67 -1.90 -23.25 6.17
C VAL A 67 -2.75 -22.00 6.02
N LEU A 68 -4.08 -22.15 5.90
CA LEU A 68 -4.99 -21.00 5.82
C LEU A 68 -5.03 -20.20 7.13
N ILE A 69 -5.09 -20.86 8.29
CA ILE A 69 -5.05 -20.19 9.60
C ILE A 69 -3.71 -19.49 9.79
N TYR A 70 -2.60 -20.14 9.45
CA TYR A 70 -1.28 -19.54 9.56
C TYR A 70 -1.14 -18.34 8.62
N GLY A 71 -1.58 -18.46 7.35
CA GLY A 71 -1.57 -17.36 6.40
C GLY A 71 -2.42 -16.17 6.83
N VAL A 72 -3.63 -16.40 7.34
CA VAL A 72 -4.51 -15.34 7.85
C VAL A 72 -3.95 -14.72 9.14
N GLY A 73 -3.40 -15.54 10.04
CA GLY A 73 -2.78 -15.08 11.29
C GLY A 73 -1.53 -14.23 11.04
N LEU A 74 -0.68 -14.63 10.10
CA LEU A 74 0.47 -13.82 9.67
C LEU A 74 0.03 -12.53 9.00
N SER A 75 -1.02 -12.57 8.18
CA SER A 75 -1.56 -11.36 7.53
C SER A 75 -2.17 -10.38 8.54
N GLN A 76 -2.82 -10.88 9.60
CA GLN A 76 -3.37 -10.03 10.66
C GLN A 76 -2.27 -9.46 11.55
N ALA A 77 -1.29 -10.28 11.96
CA ALA A 77 -0.13 -9.81 12.72
C ALA A 77 0.69 -8.78 11.93
N PHE A 78 0.87 -8.98 10.62
CA PHE A 78 1.53 -8.03 9.73
C PHE A 78 0.77 -6.70 9.65
N LEU A 79 -0.56 -6.72 9.57
CA LEU A 79 -1.37 -5.51 9.55
C LEU A 79 -1.35 -4.78 10.91
N GLU A 80 -1.39 -5.52 12.02
CA GLU A 80 -1.30 -4.97 13.37
C GLU A 80 0.08 -4.33 13.65
N GLU A 81 1.17 -5.05 13.33
CA GLU A 81 2.55 -4.54 13.43
C GLU A 81 2.75 -3.30 12.53
N SER A 82 2.19 -3.31 11.31
CA SER A 82 2.27 -2.15 10.41
C SER A 82 1.48 -0.92 10.89
N ILE A 83 0.49 -1.09 11.78
CA ILE A 83 -0.29 0.02 12.36
C ILE A 83 0.38 0.51 13.65
N GLU A 84 0.89 -0.41 14.48
CA GLU A 84 1.57 -0.12 15.74
C GLU A 84 2.86 0.68 15.54
N GLU A 85 3.54 0.51 14.40
CA GLU A 85 4.76 1.24 14.05
C GLU A 85 4.49 2.64 13.45
N THR A 86 3.24 2.98 13.11
CA THR A 86 2.93 4.25 12.42
C THR A 86 2.34 5.31 13.34
N VAL A 87 2.88 6.53 13.28
CA VAL A 87 2.39 7.68 14.06
C VAL A 87 0.96 8.10 13.69
N PHE A 88 0.53 7.77 12.47
CA PHE A 88 -0.76 8.16 11.90
C PHE A 88 -1.76 7.00 11.95
N ASP A 89 -2.84 7.15 12.71
CA ASP A 89 -3.90 6.13 12.83
C ASP A 89 -4.75 5.98 11.55
N SER A 90 -4.85 7.06 10.77
CA SER A 90 -5.73 7.16 9.60
C SER A 90 -5.14 8.11 8.57
N LYS A 91 -5.38 7.82 7.29
CA LYS A 91 -5.03 8.68 6.16
C LYS A 91 -6.24 8.95 5.28
N ILE A 92 -6.34 10.18 4.78
CA ILE A 92 -7.31 10.57 3.76
C ILE A 92 -6.52 11.10 2.57
N GLU A 93 -6.76 10.51 1.40
CA GLU A 93 -5.95 10.74 0.20
C GLU A 93 -6.84 10.73 -1.04
N PHE A 94 -6.41 11.43 -2.09
CA PHE A 94 -7.12 11.45 -3.37
C PHE A 94 -6.91 10.12 -4.11
N LYS A 95 -8.02 9.49 -4.52
CA LYS A 95 -7.99 8.20 -5.22
C LYS A 95 -7.25 8.24 -6.56
N SER A 96 -7.46 9.30 -7.35
CA SER A 96 -6.85 9.46 -8.68
C SER A 96 -6.81 10.94 -9.07
N ALA A 97 -5.93 11.28 -10.00
CA ALA A 97 -5.94 12.60 -10.63
C ALA A 97 -7.34 12.88 -11.21
N PRO A 98 -7.84 14.12 -11.11
CA PRO A 98 -9.14 14.48 -11.65
C PRO A 98 -9.12 14.41 -13.18
N GLU A 99 -10.26 14.05 -13.78
CA GLU A 99 -10.47 14.27 -15.21
C GLU A 99 -10.43 15.79 -15.51
N GLN A 100 -9.99 16.17 -16.72
CA GLN A 100 -9.92 17.59 -17.11
C GLN A 100 -11.29 18.26 -16.95
N GLY A 101 -11.33 19.32 -16.14
CA GLY A 101 -12.54 20.09 -15.85
C GLY A 101 -13.44 19.51 -14.75
N ALA A 102 -13.01 18.47 -14.04
CA ALA A 102 -13.73 17.96 -12.88
C ALA A 102 -13.69 18.97 -11.71
N SER A 103 -14.83 19.16 -11.06
CA SER A 103 -14.97 19.96 -9.84
C SER A 103 -14.65 19.13 -8.59
N GLY A 104 -14.10 19.75 -7.55
CA GLY A 104 -13.81 19.09 -6.27
C GLY A 104 -12.35 18.71 -6.04
N TRP A 105 -11.46 19.13 -6.95
CA TRP A 105 -10.02 19.03 -6.77
C TRP A 105 -9.42 20.42 -6.60
N THR A 106 -8.40 20.54 -5.75
CA THR A 106 -7.72 21.80 -5.46
C THR A 106 -6.21 21.58 -5.39
N ASN A 107 -5.46 22.51 -5.98
CA ASN A 107 -4.01 22.61 -5.82
C ASN A 107 -3.61 23.60 -4.72
N ASP A 108 -4.60 24.21 -4.07
CA ASP A 108 -4.36 25.16 -3.00
C ASP A 108 -4.16 24.41 -1.68
N THR A 109 -2.91 24.41 -1.19
CA THR A 109 -2.54 23.76 0.08
C THR A 109 -3.27 24.34 1.27
N ALA A 110 -3.65 25.63 1.24
CA ALA A 110 -4.42 26.24 2.32
C ALA A 110 -5.84 25.67 2.39
N VAL A 111 -6.45 25.35 1.25
CA VAL A 111 -7.76 24.68 1.20
C VAL A 111 -7.64 23.23 1.67
N LEU A 112 -6.54 22.54 1.33
CA LEU A 112 -6.29 21.18 1.83
C LEU A 112 -6.08 21.14 3.34
N GLN A 113 -5.41 22.14 3.92
CA GLN A 113 -5.23 22.25 5.37
C GLN A 113 -6.56 22.49 6.10
N GLN A 114 -7.46 23.31 5.54
CA GLN A 114 -8.80 23.55 6.11
C GLN A 114 -9.66 22.28 6.23
N MET A 115 -9.34 21.23 5.47
CA MET A 115 -10.01 19.94 5.64
C MET A 115 -9.80 19.37 7.05
N CYS A 116 -8.63 19.59 7.65
CA CYS A 116 -8.35 19.12 9.00
C CYS A 116 -9.27 19.78 10.03
N ASP A 117 -9.60 21.06 9.86
CA ASP A 117 -10.58 21.76 10.72
C ASP A 117 -11.93 21.03 10.73
N GLU A 118 -12.36 20.49 9.59
CA GLU A 118 -13.62 19.74 9.50
C GLU A 118 -13.53 18.31 10.07
N VAL A 119 -12.38 17.66 9.91
CA VAL A 119 -12.15 16.27 10.36
C VAL A 119 -12.08 16.20 11.88
N VAL A 120 -11.36 17.12 12.51
CA VAL A 120 -11.15 17.16 13.98
C VAL A 120 -12.43 17.54 14.75
N LEU A 121 -13.43 18.14 14.09
CA LEU A 121 -14.76 18.34 14.71
C LEU A 121 -15.46 17.03 15.09
N ARG A 122 -15.05 15.90 14.52
CA ARG A 122 -15.57 14.58 14.86
C ARG A 122 -14.80 14.04 16.05
N LYS A 123 -15.51 13.62 17.09
CA LYS A 123 -14.95 13.09 18.35
C LYS A 123 -14.04 11.86 18.18
N GLU A 124 -14.08 11.23 17.00
CA GLU A 124 -13.25 10.08 16.66
C GLU A 124 -11.80 10.46 16.30
N PHE A 125 -11.56 11.72 15.91
CA PHE A 125 -10.23 12.23 15.57
C PHE A 125 -9.77 13.23 16.63
N ASN A 126 -8.57 13.04 17.17
CA ASN A 126 -7.98 13.96 18.13
C ASN A 126 -7.21 15.08 17.45
N ASP A 127 -6.63 14.79 16.29
CA ASP A 127 -5.63 15.63 15.63
C ASP A 127 -5.55 15.29 14.13
N CYS A 128 -5.13 16.24 13.30
CA CYS A 128 -5.05 16.09 11.84
C CYS A 128 -4.00 17.03 11.26
N THR A 129 -3.17 16.50 10.35
CA THR A 129 -2.20 17.29 9.60
C THR A 129 -2.20 16.93 8.12
N LEU A 130 -1.82 17.89 7.28
CA LEU A 130 -1.57 17.65 5.86
C LEU A 130 -0.16 17.09 5.69
N VAL A 131 -0.04 15.95 5.01
CA VAL A 131 1.26 15.37 4.64
C VAL A 131 1.38 15.33 3.13
N LEU A 132 2.42 15.94 2.58
CA LEU A 132 2.75 15.84 1.16
C LEU A 132 3.88 14.83 0.96
N GLY A 133 3.84 14.14 -0.17
CA GLY A 133 4.87 13.19 -0.59
C GLY A 133 4.67 11.76 -0.12
N LYS A 134 3.50 11.45 0.46
CA LYS A 134 3.01 10.08 0.59
C LYS A 134 2.05 9.76 -0.55
N SER A 135 2.08 8.52 -1.02
CA SER A 135 1.23 8.05 -2.11
C SER A 135 0.49 6.80 -1.68
N GLY A 136 -0.82 6.78 -1.92
CA GLY A 136 -1.69 5.69 -1.58
C GLY A 136 -1.73 4.58 -2.62
N ILE A 137 -1.91 3.35 -2.15
CA ILE A 137 -2.28 2.22 -3.01
C ILE A 137 -3.80 2.25 -3.17
N HIS A 138 -4.26 2.57 -4.38
CA HIS A 138 -5.67 2.74 -4.69
C HIS A 138 -6.18 1.72 -5.70
N SER A 139 -6.15 0.44 -5.35
CA SER A 139 -6.81 -0.55 -6.19
C SER A 139 -7.22 -1.81 -5.44
N GLU A 140 -8.34 -2.40 -5.87
CA GLU A 140 -8.60 -3.81 -5.59
C GLU A 140 -7.52 -4.62 -6.32
N ILE A 141 -6.83 -5.51 -5.60
CA ILE A 141 -5.91 -6.48 -6.19
C ILE A 141 -6.76 -7.46 -7.01
N SER A 142 -6.90 -7.17 -8.31
CA SER A 142 -7.71 -7.93 -9.25
C SER A 142 -6.91 -8.19 -10.52
N TRP A 143 -7.21 -9.31 -11.18
CA TRP A 143 -6.52 -9.73 -12.39
C TRP A 143 -6.65 -8.67 -13.50
N GLY A 144 -5.52 -8.07 -13.91
CA GLY A 144 -5.47 -7.01 -14.93
C GLY A 144 -5.65 -5.58 -14.39
N ASN A 145 -5.54 -5.39 -13.08
CA ASN A 145 -5.51 -4.07 -12.45
C ASN A 145 -4.15 -3.79 -11.82
N ASP A 146 -3.29 -3.12 -12.58
CA ASP A 146 -1.91 -2.83 -12.17
C ASP A 146 -1.83 -1.57 -11.28
N ALA A 147 -2.99 -0.94 -10.99
CA ALA A 147 -3.05 0.29 -10.20
C ALA A 147 -2.64 0.10 -8.73
N ALA A 148 -2.62 -1.14 -8.23
CA ALA A 148 -2.10 -1.47 -6.91
C ALA A 148 -0.61 -1.11 -6.76
N PHE A 149 0.12 -1.02 -7.87
CA PHE A 149 1.58 -0.92 -7.87
C PHE A 149 2.08 0.49 -8.23
N TYR A 150 1.19 1.45 -8.48
CA TYR A 150 1.55 2.82 -8.90
C TYR A 150 1.81 3.79 -7.73
N ALA A 151 1.83 3.32 -6.48
CA ALA A 151 2.10 4.19 -5.34
C ALA A 151 3.56 4.67 -5.38
N SER A 152 3.77 5.96 -5.59
CA SER A 152 5.12 6.53 -5.62
C SER A 152 5.16 7.78 -4.74
N PRO A 153 5.89 7.73 -3.60
CA PRO A 153 6.11 8.89 -2.76
C PRO A 153 7.08 9.87 -3.44
N LEU A 154 7.41 10.97 -2.76
CA LEU A 154 8.56 11.78 -3.14
C LEU A 154 9.83 11.03 -2.77
N PHE A 155 10.79 10.97 -3.68
CA PHE A 155 12.04 10.24 -3.46
C PHE A 155 13.19 11.19 -3.22
N MET A 156 14.04 10.85 -2.25
CA MET A 156 15.26 11.60 -1.98
C MET A 156 16.31 11.31 -3.06
N GLU A 157 17.00 12.35 -3.55
CA GLU A 157 18.04 12.19 -4.57
C GLU A 157 19.42 12.60 -4.07
N SER A 158 19.59 13.83 -3.57
CA SER A 158 20.89 14.29 -3.09
C SER A 158 20.79 15.43 -2.07
N ILE A 159 21.82 15.52 -1.21
CA ILE A 159 22.04 16.65 -0.31
C ILE A 159 23.40 17.26 -0.64
N GLU A 160 23.47 18.58 -0.74
CA GLU A 160 24.70 19.34 -0.89
C GLU A 160 24.92 20.18 0.38
N SER A 161 26.12 20.11 0.93
CA SER A 161 26.56 20.95 2.04
C SER A 161 27.96 21.50 1.77
N SER A 162 28.22 22.70 2.26
CA SER A 162 29.51 23.37 2.18
C SER A 162 30.52 22.82 3.18
N ASP A 163 30.07 22.02 4.15
CA ASP A 163 30.92 21.33 5.11
C ASP A 163 31.52 20.05 4.49
N GLN A 164 32.84 20.07 4.30
CA GLN A 164 33.60 18.97 3.71
C GLN A 164 33.79 17.78 4.65
N ASP A 165 33.52 17.94 5.95
CA ASP A 165 33.61 16.86 6.92
C ASP A 165 32.38 15.94 6.86
N ARG A 166 31.27 16.41 6.25
CA ARG A 166 30.03 15.65 6.08
C ARG A 166 30.02 14.88 4.75
N LYS A 167 29.60 13.62 4.78
CA LYS A 167 29.70 12.66 3.67
C LYS A 167 28.36 12.41 2.98
N TRP A 168 27.73 13.48 2.51
CA TRP A 168 26.43 13.43 1.83
C TRP A 168 26.49 12.79 0.44
N ASP A 169 27.69 12.62 -0.12
CA ASP A 169 27.98 12.03 -1.43
C ASP A 169 28.34 10.52 -1.36
N THR A 170 28.07 9.88 -0.22
CA THR A 170 28.30 8.45 -0.06
C THR A 170 27.41 7.64 -1.01
N GLU A 171 28.01 6.67 -1.70
CA GLU A 171 27.30 5.74 -2.59
C GLU A 171 26.22 4.96 -1.81
N GLU A 172 25.05 4.76 -2.42
CA GLU A 172 23.91 4.02 -1.84
C GLU A 172 23.30 4.65 -0.57
N LEU A 173 23.63 5.91 -0.21
CA LEU A 173 23.09 6.57 0.99
C LEU A 173 21.56 6.59 1.00
N TRP A 174 20.95 6.80 -0.17
CA TRP A 174 19.49 6.90 -0.34
C TRP A 174 18.83 5.59 -0.75
N ASP A 175 19.60 4.52 -0.90
CA ASP A 175 19.06 3.22 -1.23
C ASP A 175 18.38 2.63 0.01
N TYR A 176 17.15 2.18 -0.17
CA TYR A 176 16.35 1.63 0.91
C TYR A 176 15.41 0.55 0.41
N GLU A 177 15.67 -0.68 0.85
CA GLU A 177 14.81 -1.82 0.55
C GLU A 177 13.60 -1.79 1.49
N TYR A 178 12.43 -1.56 0.92
CA TYR A 178 11.17 -1.67 1.66
C TYR A 178 10.86 -3.14 1.89
N THR A 179 11.00 -3.60 3.14
CA THR A 179 10.72 -4.98 3.54
C THR A 179 9.24 -5.24 3.82
N THR A 180 8.43 -4.17 3.85
CA THR A 180 6.99 -4.21 4.12
C THR A 180 6.20 -3.56 2.98
N GLY A 181 5.20 -4.28 2.46
CA GLY A 181 4.41 -3.84 1.31
C GLY A 181 5.05 -4.16 -0.04
N PRO A 182 4.29 -4.08 -1.15
CA PRO A 182 4.84 -4.31 -2.48
C PRO A 182 5.83 -3.17 -2.82
N PRO A 183 7.13 -3.46 -2.98
CA PRO A 183 8.12 -2.44 -3.24
C PRO A 183 7.88 -1.86 -4.63
N VAL A 184 7.80 -0.54 -4.71
CA VAL A 184 7.61 0.16 -5.98
C VAL A 184 8.96 0.60 -6.54
N VAL A 185 9.82 1.16 -5.69
CA VAL A 185 11.21 1.55 -5.96
C VAL A 185 12.02 1.50 -4.64
N ASN A 186 13.26 1.04 -4.67
CA ASN A 186 14.15 0.95 -3.50
C ASN A 186 14.91 2.27 -3.21
N ILE A 187 14.18 3.38 -3.13
CA ILE A 187 14.75 4.71 -2.82
C ILE A 187 14.00 5.29 -1.61
N ARG A 188 14.73 5.93 -0.69
CA ARG A 188 14.13 6.57 0.49
C ARG A 188 13.14 7.65 0.12
N ALA A 189 11.98 7.59 0.77
CA ALA A 189 10.95 8.61 0.64
C ALA A 189 11.23 9.83 1.53
N ILE A 190 10.83 11.00 1.04
CA ILE A 190 10.73 12.24 1.82
C ILE A 190 9.27 12.67 1.95
N SER A 191 8.91 13.31 3.05
CA SER A 191 7.56 13.85 3.27
C SER A 191 7.62 15.24 3.85
N PHE A 192 6.68 16.10 3.45
CA PHE A 192 6.49 17.43 4.02
C PHE A 192 5.31 17.39 4.97
N LEU A 193 5.52 17.95 6.16
CA LEU A 193 4.51 17.97 7.21
C LEU A 193 3.91 19.37 7.32
N GLY A 194 2.58 19.43 7.48
CA GLY A 194 1.86 20.64 7.79
C GLY A 194 2.14 21.16 9.20
N PRO A 195 1.69 22.39 9.52
CA PRO A 195 1.89 23.02 10.82
C PRO A 195 1.35 22.19 11.98
N GLU A 196 0.17 21.59 11.79
CA GLU A 196 -0.53 20.75 12.78
C GLU A 196 0.23 19.44 13.12
N ALA A 197 1.36 19.15 12.46
CA ALA A 197 2.22 18.04 12.86
C ALA A 197 3.17 18.41 14.01
N PHE A 198 3.29 19.71 14.32
CA PHE A 198 4.23 20.26 15.30
C PHE A 198 3.54 20.80 16.55
N ASP A 199 2.24 20.55 16.70
CA ASP A 199 1.49 20.71 17.92
C ASP A 199 0.58 19.50 18.22
N GLY A 200 -0.14 19.56 19.34
CA GLY A 200 -1.13 18.55 19.70
C GLY A 200 -0.57 17.16 19.99
N VAL A 201 -1.39 16.15 19.70
CA VAL A 201 -1.09 14.74 19.97
C VAL A 201 -0.15 14.17 18.90
N LEU A 202 -0.24 14.68 17.67
CA LEU A 202 0.67 14.29 16.58
C LEU A 202 2.10 14.72 16.90
N ALA A 203 2.32 15.93 17.41
CA ALA A 203 3.65 16.35 17.82
C ALA A 203 4.21 15.51 18.97
N GLU A 204 3.40 15.18 19.97
CA GLU A 204 3.81 14.30 21.06
C GLU A 204 4.30 12.96 20.51
N ARG A 205 3.51 12.31 19.64
CA ARG A 205 3.89 11.02 19.04
C ARG A 205 5.07 11.10 18.08
N LEU A 206 5.18 12.16 17.28
CA LEU A 206 6.33 12.37 16.38
C LEU A 206 7.61 12.62 17.19
N SER A 207 7.49 13.33 18.32
CA SER A 207 8.62 13.59 19.22
C SER A 207 9.14 12.34 19.92
N GLU A 208 8.29 11.34 20.18
CA GLU A 208 8.71 10.06 20.77
C GLU A 208 9.68 9.28 19.86
N ASN A 209 9.62 9.53 18.55
CA ASN A 209 10.56 8.93 17.59
C ASN A 209 11.90 9.67 17.51
N ILE A 210 12.02 10.87 18.08
CA ILE A 210 13.33 11.53 18.16
C ILE A 210 14.17 10.82 19.21
N ILE A 211 15.39 10.47 18.83
CA ILE A 211 16.29 9.81 19.75
C ILE A 211 16.81 10.84 20.76
N TYR A 212 16.66 10.50 22.05
CA TYR A 212 17.09 11.34 23.17
C TYR A 212 18.53 11.85 22.98
N GLU A 213 18.74 13.16 23.20
CA GLU A 213 20.00 13.90 22.96
C GLU A 213 20.43 14.11 21.49
N MET A 214 19.61 13.71 20.50
CA MET A 214 19.87 13.93 19.07
C MET A 214 18.83 14.84 18.40
N GLY A 215 18.35 15.84 19.13
CA GLY A 215 17.44 16.89 18.65
C GLY A 215 16.18 16.99 19.50
N GLU A 216 15.31 17.93 19.12
CA GLU A 216 14.00 18.13 19.74
C GLU A 216 12.94 18.40 18.66
N TRP A 217 11.71 17.91 18.86
CA TRP A 217 10.60 18.18 17.96
C TRP A 217 10.13 19.61 18.23
N LYS A 218 10.65 20.55 17.44
CA LYS A 218 10.38 21.97 17.63
C LYS A 218 8.96 22.35 17.20
N SER A 219 8.52 23.52 17.65
CA SER A 219 7.24 24.08 17.21
C SER A 219 7.26 24.44 15.71
N HIS A 220 6.09 24.50 15.09
CA HIS A 220 5.98 24.87 13.67
C HIS A 220 6.67 26.20 13.34
N GLU A 221 6.53 27.22 14.20
CA GLU A 221 7.15 28.53 13.98
C GLU A 221 8.68 28.45 13.95
N GLU A 222 9.29 27.63 14.81
CA GLU A 222 10.74 27.43 14.83
C GLU A 222 11.22 26.65 13.61
N VAL A 223 10.50 25.58 13.24
CA VAL A 223 10.81 24.77 12.05
C VAL A 223 10.72 25.61 10.78
N ASP A 224 9.71 26.48 10.64
CA ASP A 224 9.56 27.37 9.48
C ASP A 224 10.68 28.43 9.43
N ASN A 225 10.98 29.06 10.58
CA ASN A 225 12.02 30.08 10.67
C ASN A 225 13.43 29.54 10.37
N GLU A 226 13.74 28.33 10.83
CA GLU A 226 15.06 27.69 10.66
C GLU A 226 15.14 26.82 9.40
N ARG A 227 14.05 26.70 8.62
CA ARG A 227 13.92 25.78 7.49
C ARG A 227 14.33 24.36 7.88
N GLY A 228 13.72 23.90 8.95
CA GLY A 228 14.09 22.68 9.64
C GLY A 228 13.75 21.41 8.88
N ILE A 229 14.68 20.47 8.90
CA ILE A 229 14.46 19.08 8.47
C ILE A 229 14.82 18.12 9.59
N PHE A 230 14.21 16.93 9.52
CA PHE A 230 14.50 15.80 10.41
C PHE A 230 15.03 14.65 9.57
N VAL A 231 16.18 14.10 9.95
CA VAL A 231 16.89 13.10 9.16
C VAL A 231 16.94 11.78 9.93
N PRO A 232 16.71 10.62 9.29
CA PRO A 232 16.88 9.34 9.95
C PRO A 232 18.29 9.15 10.53
N LEU A 233 18.42 8.49 11.68
CA LEU A 233 19.69 8.29 12.38
C LEU A 233 20.72 7.54 11.53
N ASP A 234 20.28 6.55 10.75
CA ASP A 234 21.16 5.78 9.87
C ASP A 234 21.80 6.67 8.80
N ILE A 235 21.01 7.58 8.22
CA ILE A 235 21.48 8.58 7.25
C ILE A 235 22.39 9.61 7.92
N ALA A 236 21.97 10.16 9.06
CA ALA A 236 22.76 11.13 9.81
C ALA A 236 24.12 10.52 10.23
N SER A 237 24.13 9.28 10.71
CA SER A 237 25.36 8.57 11.09
C SER A 237 26.27 8.28 9.89
N ALA A 238 25.70 7.85 8.76
CA ALA A 238 26.45 7.57 7.53
C ALA A 238 27.07 8.84 6.92
N ALA A 239 26.28 9.92 6.85
CA ALA A 239 26.76 11.23 6.43
C ALA A 239 27.66 11.90 7.49
N GLY A 240 27.67 11.38 8.72
CA GLY A 240 28.32 11.97 9.86
C GLY A 240 27.78 13.37 10.14
N ALA A 241 26.47 13.57 10.05
CA ALA A 241 25.75 14.82 10.27
C ALA A 241 25.27 14.98 11.73
N GLU A 242 25.16 16.23 12.16
CA GLU A 242 24.75 16.61 13.51
C GLU A 242 23.61 17.63 13.49
N VAL A 243 22.89 17.72 14.61
CA VAL A 243 21.85 18.72 14.80
C VAL A 243 22.45 20.12 14.78
N GLY A 244 21.87 21.01 13.97
CA GLY A 244 22.36 22.37 13.73
C GLY A 244 23.19 22.51 12.47
N ASP A 245 23.50 21.41 11.76
CA ASP A 245 24.16 21.47 10.47
C ASP A 245 23.29 22.19 9.44
N ASN A 246 23.94 23.05 8.65
CA ASN A 246 23.32 23.76 7.54
C ASN A 246 23.65 23.05 6.23
N LEU A 247 22.62 22.78 5.46
CA LEU A 247 22.71 22.19 4.14
C LEU A 247 22.43 23.26 3.11
N ASP A 248 23.31 23.36 2.12
CA ASP A 248 23.19 24.35 1.05
C ASP A 248 21.95 24.02 0.22
N SER A 249 21.74 22.73 -0.06
CA SER A 249 20.54 22.29 -0.75
C SER A 249 20.15 20.83 -0.55
N LEU A 250 18.86 20.56 -0.77
CA LEU A 250 18.25 19.24 -0.73
C LEU A 250 17.44 19.04 -2.02
N THR A 251 17.80 18.02 -2.79
CA THR A 251 17.15 17.68 -4.06
C THR A 251 16.34 16.41 -3.92
N PHE A 252 15.07 16.46 -4.28
CA PHE A 252 14.15 15.33 -4.24
C PHE A 252 13.33 15.28 -5.52
N THR A 253 12.76 14.13 -5.83
CA THR A 253 11.99 13.93 -7.06
C THR A 253 10.52 13.68 -6.78
N TYR A 254 9.68 14.15 -7.71
CA TYR A 254 8.27 13.80 -7.74
C TYR A 254 7.92 13.09 -9.04
N THR A 255 6.93 12.20 -8.95
CA THR A 255 6.45 11.49 -10.14
C THR A 255 5.48 12.36 -10.92
N HIS A 256 5.86 12.74 -12.12
CA HIS A 256 5.00 13.45 -13.06
C HIS A 256 4.00 12.52 -13.74
N GLU A 257 4.51 11.39 -14.25
CA GLU A 257 3.73 10.43 -15.02
C GLU A 257 4.25 9.00 -14.78
N ARG A 258 3.38 8.01 -15.01
CA ARG A 258 3.60 6.60 -14.73
C ARG A 258 3.14 5.77 -15.91
N GLY A 259 3.85 4.68 -16.20
CA GLY A 259 3.52 3.83 -17.34
C GLY A 259 4.01 2.40 -17.20
N LEU A 260 3.51 1.54 -18.08
CA LEU A 260 4.04 0.20 -18.30
C LEU A 260 5.22 0.25 -19.28
N PRO A 261 6.14 -0.73 -19.26
CA PRO A 261 7.27 -0.76 -20.18
C PRO A 261 6.86 -0.54 -21.64
N GLY A 262 7.53 0.41 -22.31
CA GLY A 262 7.27 0.74 -23.71
C GLY A 262 6.04 1.64 -23.97
N THR A 263 5.42 2.19 -22.92
CA THR A 263 4.34 3.20 -23.06
C THR A 263 4.83 4.63 -22.90
N MET A 264 6.06 4.84 -22.41
CA MET A 264 6.68 6.16 -22.25
C MET A 264 8.09 6.09 -22.84
N GLU A 265 8.46 7.13 -23.58
CA GLU A 265 9.81 7.31 -24.11
C GLU A 265 10.50 8.47 -23.35
N ASP A 266 11.84 8.51 -23.35
CA ASP A 266 12.61 9.55 -22.65
C ASP A 266 12.24 10.98 -23.08
N GLU A 267 11.76 11.15 -24.32
CA GLU A 267 11.34 12.46 -24.86
C GLU A 267 10.03 12.97 -24.24
N ASP A 268 9.19 12.08 -23.71
CA ASP A 268 7.92 12.43 -23.08
C ASP A 268 8.09 12.79 -21.59
N CYS A 269 9.23 12.42 -20.99
CA CYS A 269 9.51 12.68 -19.60
C CYS A 269 10.30 14.00 -19.41
N PRO A 270 9.76 15.01 -18.70
CA PRO A 270 10.52 16.23 -18.39
C PRO A 270 11.71 16.01 -17.44
N GLY A 271 11.92 14.80 -16.92
CA GLY A 271 13.01 14.46 -16.03
C GLY A 271 13.61 13.09 -16.36
N LYS A 272 13.83 12.26 -15.34
CA LYS A 272 14.47 10.94 -15.49
C LYS A 272 13.45 9.82 -15.33
N ILE A 273 13.51 8.83 -16.23
CA ILE A 273 12.71 7.60 -16.09
C ILE A 273 13.45 6.65 -15.14
N ILE A 274 12.74 6.17 -14.13
CA ILE A 274 13.18 5.07 -13.26
C ILE A 274 12.27 3.87 -13.43
N GLU A 275 12.85 2.67 -13.40
CA GLU A 275 12.12 1.41 -13.51
C GLU A 275 12.04 0.73 -12.14
N GLY A 276 10.83 0.37 -11.71
CA GLY A 276 10.64 -0.46 -10.52
C GLY A 276 11.04 -1.90 -10.78
N GLU A 277 11.84 -2.50 -9.89
CA GLU A 277 12.45 -3.82 -10.11
C GLU A 277 11.44 -4.97 -10.26
N GLU A 278 10.33 -4.94 -9.51
CA GLU A 278 9.44 -6.10 -9.38
C GLU A 278 8.33 -6.14 -10.45
N TYR A 279 7.76 -5.00 -10.81
CA TYR A 279 6.63 -4.90 -11.75
C TYR A 279 7.00 -4.23 -13.08
N ARG A 280 8.26 -3.81 -13.25
CA ARG A 280 8.75 -3.04 -14.40
C ARG A 280 7.93 -1.78 -14.67
N LEU A 281 7.36 -1.17 -13.64
CA LEU A 281 6.66 0.10 -13.81
C LEU A 281 7.67 1.20 -14.06
N MET A 282 7.36 2.07 -15.02
CA MET A 282 8.19 3.23 -15.35
C MET A 282 7.60 4.46 -14.68
N TYR A 283 8.46 5.23 -14.02
CA TYR A 283 8.11 6.49 -13.36
C TYR A 283 8.93 7.62 -13.97
N CYS A 284 8.25 8.64 -14.48
CA CYS A 284 8.91 9.88 -14.86
C CYS A 284 9.10 10.75 -13.62
N GLN A 285 10.33 10.81 -13.12
CA GLN A 285 10.72 11.59 -11.94
C GLN A 285 11.25 12.94 -12.35
N VAL A 286 10.73 14.00 -11.73
CA VAL A 286 11.17 15.38 -11.95
C VAL A 286 11.78 15.92 -10.67
N GLU A 287 12.97 16.50 -10.80
CA GLU A 287 13.73 17.03 -9.68
C GLU A 287 13.16 18.36 -9.16
N MET A 288 13.17 18.49 -7.84
CA MET A 288 12.84 19.70 -7.10
C MET A 288 13.92 19.94 -6.06
N LYS A 289 14.28 21.22 -5.86
CA LYS A 289 15.39 21.62 -4.99
C LYS A 289 14.91 22.59 -3.91
N LEU A 290 15.30 22.31 -2.66
CA LEU A 290 15.19 23.22 -1.53
C LEU A 290 16.57 23.78 -1.23
N GLU A 291 16.62 25.05 -0.83
CA GLU A 291 17.87 25.75 -0.50
C GLU A 291 17.85 26.20 0.96
N ASN A 292 19.04 26.17 1.57
CA ASN A 292 19.31 26.62 2.93
C ASN A 292 18.38 25.95 3.97
N VAL A 293 18.63 24.66 4.23
CA VAL A 293 17.87 23.90 5.22
C VAL A 293 18.75 23.51 6.40
N THR A 294 18.16 23.42 7.59
CA THR A 294 18.89 23.13 8.84
C THR A 294 18.41 21.80 9.43
N ILE A 295 19.33 20.96 9.88
CA ILE A 295 18.97 19.71 10.58
C ILE A 295 18.56 20.05 12.02
N LEU A 296 17.32 19.76 12.39
CA LEU A 296 16.78 20.05 13.74
C LEU A 296 16.72 18.83 14.65
N GLY A 297 16.74 17.63 14.09
CA GLY A 297 16.76 16.41 14.86
C GLY A 297 16.98 15.17 14.00
N ASN A 298 17.42 14.10 14.66
CA ASN A 298 17.58 12.80 14.08
C ASN A 298 16.52 11.83 14.61
N LEU A 299 15.83 11.15 13.68
CA LEU A 299 14.75 10.19 13.94
C LEU A 299 15.29 8.75 13.94
#